data_AF-A0A425W8X8-F1
#
_entry.id   AF-A0A425W8X8-F1
#
_cell.length_a   1.000
_cell.length_b   1.000
_cell.length_c   1.000
_cell.angle_alpha   90.00
_cell.angle_beta   90.00
_cell.angle_gamma   90.00
#
_symmetry.space_group_name_H-M   'P 1'
#
loop_
_entity.id
_entity.type
_entity.pdbx_description
1 polymer ?
#
loop_
_entity_poly.entity_id
_entity_poly.type
_entity_poly.pdbx_seq_one_letter_code
_entity_poly.pdbx_strand_id
1 'polypeptide(L)'
;MRWIKAFAHEVGAHKRMTIVIMALLVLFAIVEDLFTGEALKVDAVAYRTIVEGMRADWLTPYMEQFSSLASPVVLFVMCLVITAFAPGKQPGRCALLNLALTLVLNVLLKNLIQRPRPEGFRLIAETGYSFPSGHSMVSMAFYGLMLWMIWHYEKDKVLRYVLCALFALVIVMVGVSRIYLGVHYASDVLAGFAVSLLWLAFYTKTIVPLFMDITPDKA
;
A
#
# COMPACT_ATOMS: atom_id res chain seq x y z
N MET A 1 22.69 16.85 -21.21
CA MET A 1 21.39 16.37 -21.74
C MET A 1 21.40 14.90 -22.21
N ARG A 2 22.49 14.40 -22.84
CA ARG A 2 22.61 12.98 -23.28
C ARG A 2 22.58 11.98 -22.12
N TRP A 3 23.21 12.30 -20.98
CA TRP A 3 23.17 11.45 -19.80
C TRP A 3 21.76 11.33 -19.19
N ILE A 4 20.93 12.40 -19.26
CA ILE A 4 19.59 12.42 -18.66
C ILE A 4 18.69 11.44 -19.40
N LYS A 5 18.79 11.44 -20.74
CA LYS A 5 18.06 10.51 -21.60
C LYS A 5 18.52 9.07 -21.39
N ALA A 6 19.83 8.83 -21.27
CA ALA A 6 20.38 7.51 -20.99
C ALA A 6 19.95 6.98 -19.61
N PHE A 7 19.98 7.83 -18.58
CA PHE A 7 19.51 7.47 -17.24
C PHE A 7 18.01 7.19 -17.21
N ALA A 8 17.19 8.04 -17.85
CA ALA A 8 15.74 7.82 -17.95
C ALA A 8 15.40 6.53 -18.70
N HIS A 9 16.18 6.18 -19.74
CA HIS A 9 16.05 4.92 -20.46
C HIS A 9 16.38 3.72 -19.55
N GLU A 10 17.48 3.78 -18.80
CA GLU A 10 17.91 2.71 -17.90
C GLU A 10 16.90 2.46 -16.76
N VAL A 11 16.41 3.54 -16.14
CA VAL A 11 15.33 3.47 -15.15
C VAL A 11 14.04 2.91 -15.77
N GLY A 12 13.74 3.29 -17.00
CA GLY A 12 12.61 2.77 -17.77
C GLY A 12 12.73 1.29 -18.13
N ALA A 13 13.95 0.80 -18.37
CA ALA A 13 14.23 -0.61 -18.66
C ALA A 13 14.14 -1.48 -17.38
N HIS A 14 14.45 -0.90 -16.21
CA HIS A 14 14.53 -1.61 -14.94
C HIS A 14 13.53 -1.15 -13.88
N LYS A 15 12.32 -0.73 -14.29
CA LYS A 15 11.27 -0.15 -13.41
C LYS A 15 11.04 -0.94 -12.12
N ARG A 16 10.98 -2.27 -12.18
CA ARG A 16 10.81 -3.13 -10.99
C ARG A 16 11.97 -2.98 -10.02
N MET A 17 13.21 -2.99 -10.52
CA MET A 17 14.41 -2.83 -9.69
C MET A 17 14.44 -1.43 -9.06
N THR A 18 14.09 -0.40 -9.83
CA THR A 18 13.99 0.96 -9.30
C THR A 18 12.97 1.06 -8.17
N ILE A 19 11.77 0.48 -8.34
CA ILE A 19 10.74 0.46 -7.27
C ILE A 19 11.27 -0.26 -6.02
N VAL A 20 11.93 -1.41 -6.19
CA VAL A 20 12.51 -2.16 -5.08
C VAL A 20 13.58 -1.35 -4.34
N ILE A 21 14.52 -0.74 -5.06
CA ILE A 21 15.57 0.09 -4.46
C ILE A 21 14.96 1.27 -3.70
N MET A 22 14.01 1.99 -4.30
CA MET A 22 13.35 3.12 -3.65
C MET A 22 12.60 2.70 -2.39
N ALA A 23 11.87 1.58 -2.43
CA ALA A 23 11.16 1.06 -1.27
C ALA A 23 12.13 0.61 -0.16
N LEU A 24 13.26 -0.01 -0.50
CA LEU A 24 14.29 -0.38 0.46
C LEU A 24 14.95 0.85 1.10
N LEU A 25 15.25 1.89 0.32
CA LEU A 25 15.82 3.15 0.84
C LEU A 25 14.86 3.85 1.80
N VAL A 26 13.58 3.94 1.45
CA VAL A 26 12.55 4.52 2.33
C VAL A 26 12.42 3.71 3.62
N LEU A 27 12.37 2.38 3.52
CA LEU A 27 12.26 1.51 4.69
C LEU A 27 13.50 1.60 5.58
N PHE A 28 14.69 1.61 4.98
CA PHE A 28 15.95 1.75 5.70
C PHE A 28 15.99 3.06 6.49
N ALA A 29 15.70 4.20 5.85
CA ALA A 29 15.68 5.50 6.50
C ALA A 29 14.68 5.55 7.68
N ILE A 30 13.46 5.01 7.50
CA ILE A 30 12.46 4.98 8.58
C ILE A 30 12.92 4.09 9.74
N VAL A 31 13.48 2.92 9.43
CA VAL A 31 13.91 1.97 10.45
C VAL A 31 15.13 2.50 11.21
N GLU A 32 16.08 3.12 10.52
CA GLU A 32 17.23 3.80 11.13
C GLU A 32 16.76 4.86 12.14
N ASP A 33 15.89 5.79 11.72
CA ASP A 33 15.36 6.84 12.60
C ASP A 33 14.61 6.27 13.82
N LEU A 34 13.87 5.16 13.64
CA LEU A 34 13.18 4.49 14.74
C LEU A 34 14.16 3.92 15.78
N PHE A 35 15.30 3.38 15.35
CA PHE A 35 16.30 2.78 16.24
C PHE A 35 17.23 3.81 16.88
N THR A 36 17.49 4.94 16.22
CA THR A 36 18.27 6.05 16.80
C THR A 36 17.46 6.87 17.81
N GLY A 37 16.13 6.67 17.86
CA GLY A 37 15.24 7.42 18.74
C GLY A 37 15.04 8.85 18.27
N GLU A 38 15.44 9.18 17.05
CA GLU A 38 15.17 10.48 16.47
C GLU A 38 13.69 10.60 16.14
N ALA A 39 13.04 11.65 16.68
CA ALA A 39 11.66 11.94 16.31
C ALA A 39 11.60 12.22 14.81
N LEU A 40 11.00 11.30 14.05
CA LEU A 40 10.89 11.42 12.61
C LEU A 40 10.21 12.75 12.25
N LYS A 41 10.96 13.64 11.59
CA LYS A 41 10.46 14.95 11.16
C LYS A 41 9.19 14.81 10.31
N VAL A 42 9.10 13.73 9.53
CA VAL A 42 7.91 13.42 8.73
C VAL A 42 6.66 13.17 9.59
N ASP A 43 6.81 12.56 10.77
CA ASP A 43 5.69 12.32 11.68
C ASP A 43 5.18 13.63 12.28
N ALA A 44 6.10 14.50 12.72
CA ALA A 44 5.76 15.80 13.26
C ALA A 44 5.10 16.72 12.21
N VAL A 45 5.63 16.74 10.98
CA VAL A 45 5.05 17.53 9.88
C VAL A 45 3.66 17.02 9.53
N ALA A 46 3.49 15.70 9.36
CA ALA A 46 2.21 15.12 9.01
C ALA A 46 1.15 15.31 10.12
N TYR A 47 1.57 15.26 11.39
CA TYR A 47 0.69 15.57 12.51
C TYR A 47 0.17 17.03 12.42
N ARG A 48 1.07 18.01 12.27
CA ARG A 48 0.64 19.42 12.17
C ARG A 48 -0.25 19.70 10.96
N THR A 49 0.09 19.13 9.79
CA THR A 49 -0.66 19.41 8.58
C THR A 49 -1.99 18.66 8.52
N ILE A 50 -2.03 17.37 8.87
CA ILE A 50 -3.21 16.53 8.70
C ILE A 50 -4.06 16.51 9.98
N VAL A 51 -3.46 16.29 11.15
CA VAL A 51 -4.21 16.18 12.40
C VAL A 51 -4.65 17.54 12.89
N GLU A 52 -3.73 18.51 13.01
CA GLU A 52 -4.09 19.85 13.50
C GLU A 52 -4.70 20.73 12.40
N GLY A 53 -4.22 20.61 11.16
CA GLY A 53 -4.60 21.50 10.06
C GLY A 53 -5.83 21.09 9.25
N MET A 54 -6.12 19.79 9.11
CA MET A 54 -7.21 19.31 8.23
C MET A 54 -8.42 18.75 8.96
N ARG A 55 -8.31 18.40 10.25
CA ARG A 55 -9.42 17.78 10.97
C ARG A 55 -10.64 18.69 11.05
N ALA A 56 -11.78 18.16 10.61
CA ALA A 56 -13.07 18.82 10.70
C ALA A 56 -14.19 17.78 10.81
N ASP A 57 -15.25 18.10 11.56
CA ASP A 57 -16.37 17.18 11.79
C ASP A 57 -17.03 16.69 10.51
N TRP A 58 -17.10 17.54 9.48
CA TRP A 58 -17.65 17.18 8.18
C TRP A 58 -16.73 16.26 7.36
N LEU A 59 -15.41 16.31 7.60
CA LEU A 59 -14.42 15.53 6.86
C LEU A 59 -14.17 14.15 7.48
N THR A 60 -14.33 14.04 8.79
CA THR A 60 -14.06 12.80 9.55
C THR A 60 -14.84 11.59 9.03
N PRO A 61 -16.16 11.65 8.74
CA PRO A 61 -16.90 10.51 8.20
C PRO A 61 -16.34 9.99 6.87
N TYR A 62 -15.86 10.88 6.00
CA TYR A 62 -15.23 10.48 4.74
C TYR A 62 -13.88 9.81 4.97
N MET A 63 -13.09 10.28 5.94
CA MET A 63 -11.82 9.64 6.30
C MET A 63 -12.05 8.26 6.91
N GLU A 64 -13.09 8.07 7.72
CA GLU A 64 -13.50 6.75 8.22
C GLU A 64 -13.92 5.81 7.07
N GLN A 65 -14.67 6.31 6.09
CA GLN A 65 -15.04 5.55 4.89
C GLN A 65 -13.81 5.16 4.05
N PHE A 66 -12.88 6.07 3.81
CA PHE A 66 -11.63 5.72 3.12
C PHE A 66 -10.84 4.68 3.91
N SER A 67 -10.79 4.79 5.23
CA SER A 67 -10.15 3.76 6.06
C SER A 67 -10.87 2.41 5.95
N SER A 68 -12.20 2.37 5.89
CA SER A 68 -12.97 1.12 5.88
C SER A 68 -12.79 0.31 4.59
N LEU A 69 -12.34 0.94 3.50
CA LEU A 69 -11.97 0.25 2.26
C LEU A 69 -10.87 -0.81 2.47
N ALA A 70 -9.99 -0.60 3.44
CA ALA A 70 -8.95 -1.56 3.82
C ALA A 70 -9.38 -2.53 4.94
N SER A 71 -10.66 -2.55 5.32
CA SER A 71 -11.16 -3.49 6.33
C SER A 71 -11.17 -4.93 5.79
N PRO A 72 -10.95 -5.93 6.66
CA PRO A 72 -10.97 -7.33 6.24
C PRO A 72 -12.27 -7.75 5.52
N VAL A 73 -13.42 -7.22 5.97
CA VAL A 73 -14.73 -7.52 5.37
C VAL A 73 -14.81 -6.99 3.95
N VAL A 74 -14.47 -5.71 3.73
CA VAL A 74 -14.52 -5.10 2.38
C VAL A 74 -13.55 -5.82 1.44
N LEU A 75 -12.31 -6.07 1.86
CA LEU A 75 -11.33 -6.76 1.03
C LEU A 75 -11.74 -8.20 0.71
N PHE A 76 -12.34 -8.91 1.66
CA PHE A 76 -12.87 -10.26 1.42
C PHE A 76 -14.03 -10.25 0.41
N VAL A 77 -14.98 -9.31 0.55
CA VAL A 77 -16.05 -9.13 -0.44
C VAL A 77 -15.46 -8.80 -1.82
N MET A 78 -14.44 -7.96 -1.90
CA MET A 78 -13.77 -7.66 -3.16
C MET A 78 -13.09 -8.90 -3.76
N CYS A 79 -12.49 -9.79 -2.97
CA CYS A 79 -11.99 -11.09 -3.45
C CYS A 79 -13.12 -11.94 -4.07
N LEU A 80 -14.31 -11.95 -3.46
CA LEU A 80 -15.47 -12.67 -4.00
C LEU A 80 -15.95 -12.05 -5.31
N VAL A 81 -16.02 -10.72 -5.38
CA VAL A 81 -16.36 -9.98 -6.61
C VAL A 81 -15.36 -10.32 -7.72
N ILE A 82 -14.05 -10.27 -7.47
CA ILE A 82 -13.03 -10.66 -8.45
C ILE A 82 -13.23 -12.12 -8.88
N THR A 83 -13.50 -13.03 -7.94
CA THR A 83 -13.73 -14.45 -8.26
C THR A 83 -14.97 -14.65 -9.14
N ALA A 84 -16.00 -13.83 -8.98
CA ALA A 84 -17.25 -13.93 -9.73
C ALA A 84 -17.17 -13.31 -11.13
N PHE A 85 -16.44 -12.20 -11.29
CA PHE A 85 -16.47 -11.40 -12.51
C PHE A 85 -15.18 -11.45 -13.34
N ALA A 86 -14.05 -11.89 -12.80
CA ALA A 86 -12.84 -12.08 -13.58
C ALA A 86 -12.92 -13.34 -14.46
N PRO A 87 -12.10 -13.44 -15.54
CA PRO A 87 -12.03 -14.64 -16.35
C PRO A 87 -11.55 -15.86 -15.54
N GLY A 88 -12.51 -16.68 -15.10
CA GLY A 88 -12.26 -17.85 -14.25
C GLY A 88 -11.99 -17.49 -12.78
N LYS A 89 -11.70 -18.52 -11.97
CA LYS A 89 -11.57 -18.38 -10.50
C LYS A 89 -10.15 -18.02 -10.04
N GLN A 90 -9.16 -18.09 -10.92
CA GLN A 90 -7.76 -17.94 -10.55
C GLN A 90 -7.36 -16.52 -10.11
N PRO A 91 -7.84 -15.43 -10.75
CA PRO A 91 -7.53 -14.06 -10.29
C PRO A 91 -8.01 -13.81 -8.86
N GLY A 92 -9.21 -14.31 -8.52
CA GLY A 92 -9.77 -14.20 -7.17
C GLY A 92 -8.99 -15.01 -6.13
N ARG A 93 -8.58 -16.25 -6.46
CA ARG A 93 -7.71 -17.06 -5.59
C ARG A 93 -6.34 -16.42 -5.37
N CYS A 94 -5.77 -15.82 -6.41
CA CYS A 94 -4.52 -15.07 -6.34
C CYS A 94 -4.65 -13.86 -5.41
N ALA A 95 -5.72 -13.06 -5.57
CA ALA A 95 -5.97 -11.91 -4.70
C ALA A 95 -6.19 -12.32 -3.23
N LEU A 96 -6.92 -13.41 -2.98
CA LEU A 96 -7.15 -13.93 -1.64
C LEU A 96 -5.85 -14.41 -0.97
N LEU A 97 -5.00 -15.14 -1.71
CA LEU A 97 -3.71 -15.59 -1.21
C LEU A 97 -2.79 -14.40 -0.88
N ASN A 98 -2.76 -13.39 -1.76
CA ASN A 98 -2.01 -12.16 -1.53
C ASN A 98 -2.46 -11.45 -0.24
N LEU A 99 -3.78 -11.33 -0.03
CA LEU A 99 -4.35 -10.72 1.16
C LEU A 99 -3.95 -11.48 2.43
N ALA A 100 -4.11 -12.81 2.43
CA ALA A 100 -3.79 -13.66 3.57
C ALA A 100 -2.31 -13.57 3.96
N LEU A 101 -1.40 -13.68 2.99
CA LEU A 101 0.05 -13.60 3.24
C LEU A 101 0.47 -12.20 3.69
N THR A 102 -0.13 -11.13 3.14
CA THR A 102 0.15 -9.76 3.59
C THR A 102 -0.26 -9.55 5.04
N LEU A 103 -1.41 -10.09 5.46
CA LEU A 103 -1.87 -10.01 6.85
C LEU A 103 -0.90 -10.71 7.79
N VAL A 104 -0.45 -11.92 7.44
CA VAL A 104 0.57 -12.65 8.20
C VAL A 104 1.86 -11.84 8.31
N LEU A 105 2.35 -11.29 7.19
CA LEU A 105 3.55 -10.45 7.17
C LEU A 105 3.40 -9.22 8.06
N ASN A 106 2.26 -8.53 8.02
CA ASN A 106 2.01 -7.37 8.89
C ASN A 106 2.07 -7.74 10.37
N VAL A 107 1.43 -8.86 10.76
CA VAL A 107 1.46 -9.33 12.16
C VAL A 107 2.88 -9.65 12.60
N LEU A 108 3.68 -10.33 11.76
CA LEU A 108 5.08 -10.63 12.08
C LEU A 108 5.90 -9.35 12.28
N LEU A 109 5.80 -8.38 11.36
CA LEU A 109 6.55 -7.12 11.46
C LEU A 109 6.12 -6.28 12.67
N LYS A 110 4.81 -6.28 13.00
CA LYS A 110 4.31 -5.59 14.20
C LYS A 110 4.92 -6.16 15.48
N ASN A 111 5.00 -7.48 15.59
CA ASN A 111 5.58 -8.14 16.76
C ASN A 111 7.10 -8.01 16.82
N LEU A 112 7.76 -7.75 15.69
CA LEU A 112 9.21 -7.53 15.62
C LEU A 112 9.59 -6.11 16.08
N ILE A 113 8.87 -5.07 15.62
CA ILE A 113 9.24 -3.67 15.88
C ILE A 113 8.57 -3.11 17.12
N GLN A 114 7.35 -3.55 17.44
CA GLN A 114 6.65 -3.22 18.68
C GLN A 114 6.48 -1.72 18.97
N ARG A 115 6.44 -0.88 17.93
CA ARG A 115 6.30 0.57 18.10
C ARG A 115 4.95 0.92 18.76
N PRO A 116 4.93 1.74 19.83
CA PRO A 116 3.68 2.24 20.42
C PRO A 116 2.93 3.14 19.44
N ARG A 117 1.61 3.24 19.58
CA ARG A 117 0.75 4.10 18.75
C ARG A 117 0.77 5.55 19.24
N PRO A 118 0.43 6.52 18.39
CA PRO A 118 0.24 7.91 18.83
C PRO A 118 -0.82 8.02 19.93
N GLU A 119 -0.61 8.82 20.97
CA GLU A 119 -1.53 8.97 22.11
C GLU A 119 -2.18 10.36 22.15
N GLY A 120 -3.38 10.47 22.74
CA GLY A 120 -4.03 11.75 23.04
C GLY A 120 -4.99 12.31 21.99
N PHE A 121 -4.97 11.82 20.75
CA PHE A 121 -5.75 12.40 19.65
C PHE A 121 -6.39 11.36 18.70
N ARG A 122 -6.62 10.15 19.17
CA ARG A 122 -7.27 9.09 18.37
C ARG A 122 -8.77 9.37 18.23
N LEU A 123 -9.26 9.37 16.99
CA LEU A 123 -10.69 9.48 16.69
C LEU A 123 -11.39 8.11 16.69
N ILE A 124 -10.63 7.02 16.55
CA ILE A 124 -11.14 5.65 16.59
C ILE A 124 -10.27 4.78 17.51
N ALA A 125 -10.88 3.76 18.10
CA ALA A 125 -10.18 2.78 18.91
C ALA A 125 -9.44 1.78 18.02
N GLU A 126 -8.17 1.55 18.31
CA GLU A 126 -7.34 0.58 17.60
C GLU A 126 -6.30 -0.01 18.56
N THR A 127 -6.14 -1.33 18.53
CA THR A 127 -5.28 -2.09 19.45
C THR A 127 -3.97 -2.52 18.78
N GLY A 128 -3.05 -3.05 19.60
CA GLY A 128 -1.74 -3.56 19.16
C GLY A 128 -0.77 -2.47 18.69
N TYR A 129 0.37 -2.91 18.16
CA TYR A 129 1.47 -2.03 17.74
C TYR A 129 1.15 -1.19 16.50
N SER A 130 1.82 -0.04 16.40
CA SER A 130 1.61 0.94 15.33
C SER A 130 2.34 0.58 14.04
N PHE A 131 3.58 0.10 14.16
CA PHE A 131 4.47 -0.07 13.01
C PHE A 131 4.53 -1.53 12.53
N PRO A 132 4.47 -1.78 11.21
CA PRO A 132 3.97 -0.89 10.16
C PRO A 132 2.44 -0.83 10.16
N SER A 133 1.88 0.19 9.49
CA SER A 133 0.43 0.37 9.39
C SER A 133 -0.22 -0.77 8.62
N GLY A 134 -1.11 -1.52 9.29
CA GLY A 134 -1.82 -2.67 8.69
C GLY A 134 -2.73 -2.28 7.53
N HIS A 135 -3.54 -1.23 7.71
CA HIS A 135 -4.43 -0.71 6.65
C HIS A 135 -3.64 -0.26 5.42
N SER A 136 -2.49 0.40 5.62
CA SER A 136 -1.61 0.85 4.54
C SER A 136 -0.94 -0.31 3.83
N MET A 137 -0.53 -1.35 4.57
CA MET A 137 0.03 -2.56 3.98
C MET A 137 -1.00 -3.30 3.12
N VAL A 138 -2.17 -3.62 3.69
CA VAL A 138 -3.18 -4.39 2.95
C VAL A 138 -3.76 -3.60 1.79
N SER A 139 -3.91 -2.27 1.91
CA SER A 139 -4.37 -1.45 0.78
C SER A 139 -3.37 -1.45 -0.37
N MET A 140 -2.09 -1.23 -0.09
CA MET A 140 -1.05 -1.27 -1.12
C MET A 140 -0.94 -2.67 -1.73
N ALA A 141 -0.90 -3.72 -0.91
CA ALA A 141 -0.79 -5.09 -1.42
C ALA A 141 -2.01 -5.49 -2.25
N PHE A 142 -3.23 -5.22 -1.79
CA PHE A 142 -4.45 -5.64 -2.48
C PHE A 142 -4.73 -4.79 -3.71
N TYR A 143 -4.89 -3.46 -3.53
CA TYR A 143 -5.19 -2.58 -4.65
C TYR A 143 -4.00 -2.43 -5.60
N GLY A 144 -2.76 -2.54 -5.12
CA GLY A 144 -1.58 -2.61 -5.97
C GLY A 144 -1.53 -3.88 -6.84
N LEU A 145 -2.02 -5.01 -6.35
CA LEU A 145 -2.23 -6.19 -7.20
C LEU A 145 -3.32 -5.95 -8.25
N MET A 146 -4.39 -5.23 -7.89
CA MET A 146 -5.43 -4.84 -8.87
C MET A 146 -4.86 -3.92 -9.95
N LEU A 147 -4.05 -2.92 -9.57
CA LEU A 147 -3.30 -2.08 -10.51
C LEU A 147 -2.46 -2.93 -11.46
N TRP A 148 -1.73 -3.91 -10.92
CA TRP A 148 -0.92 -4.80 -11.72
C TRP A 148 -1.77 -5.63 -12.70
N MET A 149 -2.86 -6.24 -12.25
CA MET A 149 -3.76 -7.03 -13.12
C MET A 149 -4.37 -6.17 -14.22
N ILE A 150 -4.89 -5.00 -13.88
CA ILE A 150 -5.49 -4.06 -14.84
C ILE A 150 -4.46 -3.61 -15.87
N TRP A 151 -3.23 -3.32 -15.44
CA TRP A 151 -2.18 -2.89 -16.36
C TRP A 151 -1.83 -3.94 -17.42
N HIS A 152 -1.88 -5.23 -17.06
CA HIS A 152 -1.49 -6.35 -17.94
C HIS A 152 -2.66 -6.91 -18.76
N TYR A 153 -3.88 -6.90 -18.22
CA TYR A 153 -5.02 -7.58 -18.83
C TYR A 153 -6.07 -6.64 -19.44
N GLU A 154 -6.15 -5.37 -19.03
CA GLU A 154 -7.08 -4.40 -19.64
C GLU A 154 -6.53 -3.87 -20.97
N LYS A 155 -7.32 -4.05 -22.03
CA LYS A 155 -6.94 -3.67 -23.41
C LYS A 155 -7.35 -2.23 -23.72
N ASP A 156 -8.44 -1.74 -23.13
CA ASP A 156 -8.85 -0.36 -23.28
C ASP A 156 -7.90 0.56 -22.51
N LYS A 157 -7.14 1.38 -23.25
CA LYS A 157 -6.15 2.29 -22.67
C LYS A 157 -6.78 3.31 -21.72
N VAL A 158 -7.92 3.88 -22.07
CA VAL A 158 -8.58 4.92 -21.27
C VAL A 158 -9.08 4.30 -19.98
N LEU A 159 -9.82 3.20 -20.08
CA LEU A 159 -10.33 2.48 -18.91
C LEU A 159 -9.19 2.04 -17.99
N ARG A 160 -8.10 1.49 -18.55
CA ARG A 160 -6.89 1.11 -17.81
C ARG A 160 -6.33 2.28 -17.01
N TYR A 161 -6.13 3.44 -17.62
CA TYR A 161 -5.58 4.61 -16.92
C TYR A 161 -6.53 5.14 -15.83
N VAL A 162 -7.83 5.19 -16.11
CA VAL A 162 -8.85 5.65 -15.13
C VAL A 162 -8.88 4.73 -13.92
N LEU A 163 -8.96 3.41 -14.13
CA LEU A 163 -8.96 2.42 -13.06
C LEU A 163 -7.65 2.45 -12.28
N CYS A 164 -6.51 2.62 -12.96
CA CYS A 164 -5.24 2.75 -12.28
C CYS A 164 -5.17 4.00 -11.40
N ALA A 165 -5.67 5.14 -11.88
CA ALA A 165 -5.72 6.37 -11.09
C ALA A 165 -6.65 6.20 -9.87
N LEU A 166 -7.80 5.55 -10.04
CA LEU A 166 -8.75 5.32 -8.96
C LEU A 166 -8.16 4.46 -7.84
N PHE A 167 -7.56 3.30 -8.17
CA PHE A 167 -6.96 2.43 -7.16
C PHE A 167 -5.72 3.06 -6.51
N ALA A 168 -4.92 3.81 -7.25
CA ALA A 168 -3.81 4.57 -6.68
C ALA A 168 -4.31 5.63 -5.67
N LEU A 169 -5.40 6.33 -6.00
CA LEU A 169 -6.04 7.28 -5.10
C LEU A 169 -6.55 6.59 -3.84
N VAL A 170 -7.21 5.43 -3.96
CA VAL A 170 -7.68 4.65 -2.79
C VAL A 170 -6.53 4.29 -1.86
N ILE A 171 -5.39 3.80 -2.40
CA ILE A 171 -4.21 3.46 -1.60
C ILE A 171 -3.74 4.67 -0.78
N VAL A 172 -3.59 5.82 -1.43
CA VAL A 172 -3.13 7.06 -0.78
C VAL A 172 -4.14 7.53 0.27
N MET A 173 -5.44 7.55 -0.07
CA MET A 173 -6.48 8.02 0.84
C MET A 173 -6.66 7.10 2.06
N VAL A 174 -6.47 5.78 1.92
CA VAL A 174 -6.40 4.88 3.06
C VAL A 174 -5.23 5.25 3.97
N GLY A 175 -4.05 5.52 3.43
CA GLY A 175 -2.88 5.90 4.25
C GLY A 175 -3.10 7.22 4.99
N VAL A 176 -3.57 8.25 4.27
CA VAL A 176 -3.87 9.57 4.83
C VAL A 176 -4.94 9.47 5.91
N SER A 177 -5.99 8.67 5.71
CA SER A 177 -7.04 8.53 6.72
C SER A 177 -6.52 7.94 8.03
N ARG A 178 -5.51 7.06 8.00
CA ARG A 178 -4.92 6.51 9.24
C ARG A 178 -4.14 7.55 10.05
N ILE A 179 -3.49 8.50 9.38
CA ILE A 179 -2.84 9.64 10.03
C ILE A 179 -3.92 10.60 10.55
N TYR A 180 -4.89 10.93 9.70
CA TYR A 180 -6.02 11.79 10.04
C TYR A 180 -6.78 11.29 11.27
N LEU A 181 -7.06 9.98 11.37
CA LEU A 181 -7.77 9.38 12.50
C LEU A 181 -6.88 9.24 13.75
N GLY A 182 -5.59 9.58 13.65
CA GLY A 182 -4.65 9.68 14.77
C GLY A 182 -4.15 8.34 15.30
N VAL A 183 -4.33 7.26 14.53
CA VAL A 183 -4.03 5.90 14.97
C VAL A 183 -2.70 5.37 14.46
N HIS A 184 -2.07 6.08 13.52
CA HIS A 184 -0.75 5.77 12.99
C HIS A 184 0.05 7.04 12.74
N TYR A 185 1.37 6.92 12.90
CA TYR A 185 2.32 7.91 12.44
C TYR A 185 2.46 7.86 10.91
N ALA A 186 2.93 8.94 10.29
CA ALA A 186 3.14 8.98 8.84
C ALA A 186 4.20 7.96 8.38
N SER A 187 5.25 7.77 9.17
CA SER A 187 6.27 6.75 8.95
C SER A 187 5.72 5.32 9.04
N ASP A 188 4.72 5.04 9.87
CA ASP A 188 4.05 3.72 9.88
C ASP A 188 3.34 3.45 8.55
N VAL A 189 2.71 4.49 7.98
CA VAL A 189 1.99 4.44 6.70
C VAL A 189 2.97 4.27 5.54
N LEU A 190 4.01 5.10 5.48
CA LEU A 190 5.05 5.02 4.45
C LEU A 190 5.80 3.68 4.48
N ALA A 191 6.14 3.17 5.66
CA ALA A 191 6.73 1.86 5.80
C ALA A 191 5.76 0.75 5.36
N GLY A 192 4.46 0.86 5.68
CA GLY A 192 3.46 -0.08 5.20
C GLY A 192 3.36 -0.14 3.67
N PHE A 193 3.42 1.02 3.01
CA PHE A 193 3.50 1.10 1.54
C PHE A 193 4.80 0.51 1.00
N ALA A 194 5.95 0.86 1.57
CA ALA A 194 7.25 0.38 1.12
C ALA A 194 7.38 -1.15 1.24
N VAL A 195 7.02 -1.72 2.40
CA VAL A 195 7.01 -3.17 2.60
C VAL A 195 6.10 -3.87 1.59
N SER A 196 4.93 -3.31 1.33
CA SER A 196 3.96 -3.93 0.42
C SER A 196 4.36 -3.79 -1.05
N LEU A 197 5.10 -2.74 -1.42
CA LEU A 197 5.72 -2.63 -2.74
C LEU A 197 6.81 -3.69 -2.95
N LEU A 198 7.64 -3.95 -1.95
CA LEU A 198 8.63 -5.03 -1.97
C LEU A 198 7.93 -6.40 -2.08
N TRP A 199 6.89 -6.59 -1.27
CA TRP A 199 6.05 -7.79 -1.32
C TRP A 199 5.44 -7.99 -2.71
N LEU A 200 4.83 -6.96 -3.31
CA LEU A 200 4.25 -7.06 -4.65
C LEU A 200 5.28 -7.31 -5.74
N ALA A 201 6.46 -6.70 -5.66
CA ALA A 201 7.55 -6.95 -6.61
C ALA A 201 7.99 -8.42 -6.60
N PHE A 202 8.01 -9.03 -5.41
CA PHE A 202 8.20 -10.47 -5.24
C PHE A 202 6.99 -11.27 -5.74
N TYR A 203 5.81 -11.02 -5.18
CA TYR A 203 4.57 -11.77 -5.39
C TYR A 203 4.17 -11.84 -6.87
N THR A 204 4.25 -10.72 -7.58
CA THR A 204 3.94 -10.66 -9.03
C THR A 204 4.96 -11.38 -9.90
N LYS A 205 6.19 -11.58 -9.41
CA LYS A 205 7.23 -12.32 -10.13
C LYS A 205 7.13 -13.82 -9.89
N THR A 206 6.77 -14.23 -8.68
CA THR A 206 6.92 -15.62 -8.23
C THR A 206 5.58 -16.35 -8.08
N ILE A 207 4.56 -15.69 -7.54
CA ILE A 207 3.29 -16.33 -7.17
C ILE A 207 2.24 -16.15 -8.27
N VAL A 208 2.09 -14.94 -8.82
CA VAL A 208 1.12 -14.67 -9.89
C VAL A 208 1.21 -15.65 -11.07
N PRO A 209 2.42 -16.01 -11.60
CA PRO A 209 2.53 -16.99 -12.69
C PRO A 209 1.95 -18.38 -12.37
N LEU A 210 1.77 -18.73 -11.10
CA LEU A 210 1.17 -20.00 -10.68
C LEU A 210 -0.35 -20.01 -10.83
N PHE A 211 -0.97 -18.84 -10.98
CA PHE A 211 -2.42 -18.66 -11.07
C PHE A 211 -2.87 -18.21 -12.45
N MET A 212 -2.11 -17.32 -13.09
CA MET A 212 -2.48 -16.68 -14.33
C MET A 212 -1.31 -16.76 -15.31
N ASP A 213 -1.58 -17.19 -16.54
CA ASP A 213 -0.59 -17.16 -17.59
C ASP A 213 -0.21 -15.71 -17.88
N ILE A 214 1.04 -15.38 -17.55
CA ILE A 214 1.67 -14.16 -18.01
C ILE A 214 2.29 -14.52 -19.35
N THR A 215 1.50 -14.50 -20.43
CA THR A 215 2.11 -14.50 -21.77
C THR A 215 2.96 -13.24 -21.84
N PRO A 216 4.29 -13.36 -22.04
CA PRO A 216 5.14 -12.20 -22.20
C PRO A 216 4.85 -11.60 -23.58
N ASP A 217 3.74 -10.90 -23.70
CA ASP A 217 3.46 -10.12 -24.90
C ASP A 217 4.32 -8.86 -24.84
N LYS A 218 5.43 -8.94 -25.58
CA LYS A 218 5.96 -7.88 -26.46
C LYS A 218 5.67 -6.45 -25.95
N ALA A 219 6.42 -6.03 -24.94
CA ALA A 219 6.71 -4.61 -24.74
C ALA A 219 7.84 -4.18 -25.69
#